data_AF-A0A951MYF9-F1
#
_entry.id   AF-A0A951MYF9-F1
#
_cell.length_a   1.000
_cell.length_b   1.000
_cell.length_c   1.000
_cell.angle_alpha   90.00
_cell.angle_beta   90.00
_cell.angle_gamma   90.00
#
_symmetry.space_group_name_H-M   'P 1'
#
loop_
_entity.id
_entity.type
_entity.pdbx_description
1 polymer ?
#
loop_
_entity_poly.entity_id
_entity_poly.type
_entity_poly.pdbx_seq_one_letter_code
_entity_poly.pdbx_strand_id
1 'polypeptide(L)'
;MNNARYGHEPASWDEALTRLEDFLLAYPSNRALPDLVTIRQRARLPKRFLRDDERAQKILREAIASRPLSSLEQVTRVRTEVELLTFETEVLSQRLQQDTQDRDEHRRTAERLHGVRRRLREIRRDL
;
A
#
# COMPACT_ATOMS: atom_id res chain seq x y z
N MET A 1 57.59 -2.54 -5.75
CA MET A 1 56.53 -2.01 -4.85
C MET A 1 55.29 -1.78 -5.69
N ASN A 2 54.36 -2.75 -5.73
CA ASN A 2 53.16 -2.69 -6.57
C ASN A 2 51.97 -2.19 -5.73
N ASN A 3 51.55 -0.96 -5.99
CA ASN A 3 50.23 -0.45 -5.64
C ASN A 3 49.22 -0.94 -6.68
N ALA A 4 48.29 -1.80 -6.27
CA ALA A 4 46.94 -1.90 -6.86
C ALA A 4 46.14 -3.01 -6.15
N ARG A 5 45.33 -2.63 -5.16
CA ARG A 5 44.12 -3.35 -4.78
C ARG A 5 43.01 -2.33 -4.58
N TYR A 6 42.58 -1.71 -5.68
CA TYR A 6 41.29 -1.05 -5.74
C TYR A 6 40.25 -2.10 -6.14
N GLY A 7 39.21 -2.21 -5.31
CA GLY A 7 38.14 -3.20 -5.41
C GLY A 7 37.43 -3.15 -6.76
N HIS A 8 37.30 -4.32 -7.37
CA HIS A 8 36.61 -4.49 -8.62
C HIS A 8 35.23 -5.12 -8.35
N GLU A 9 34.25 -4.31 -7.92
CA GLU A 9 32.82 -4.58 -8.15
C GLU A 9 31.99 -3.31 -8.51
N PRO A 10 32.32 -2.51 -9.55
CA PRO A 10 31.52 -1.31 -9.86
C PRO A 10 30.42 -1.52 -10.92
N ALA A 11 30.42 -2.63 -11.68
CA ALA A 11 29.46 -2.81 -12.79
C ALA A 11 28.15 -3.51 -12.38
N SER A 12 28.18 -4.39 -11.37
CA SER A 12 27.02 -5.22 -11.00
C SER A 12 26.02 -4.51 -10.07
N TRP A 13 26.47 -3.48 -9.34
CA TRP A 13 25.65 -2.74 -8.38
C TRP A 13 24.83 -1.63 -9.04
N ASP A 14 25.40 -0.90 -10.00
CA ASP A 14 24.66 0.11 -10.77
C ASP A 14 23.59 -0.56 -11.65
N GLU A 15 23.86 -1.75 -12.19
CA GLU A 15 22.85 -2.53 -12.90
C GLU A 15 21.74 -3.03 -11.95
N ALA A 16 22.09 -3.43 -10.72
CA ALA A 16 21.11 -3.77 -9.70
C ALA A 16 20.26 -2.57 -9.28
N LEU A 17 20.86 -1.37 -9.21
CA LEU A 17 20.14 -0.13 -8.94
C LEU A 17 19.12 0.16 -10.03
N THR A 18 19.53 0.06 -11.29
CA THR A 18 18.64 0.23 -12.45
C THR A 18 17.47 -0.75 -12.39
N ARG A 19 17.73 -2.04 -12.11
CA ARG A 19 16.64 -3.04 -11.98
C ARG A 19 15.69 -2.75 -10.82
N LEU A 20 16.18 -2.19 -9.72
CA LEU A 20 15.36 -1.75 -8.60
C LEU A 20 14.48 -0.57 -9.01
N GLU A 21 15.03 0.43 -9.68
CA GLU A 21 14.28 1.59 -10.20
C GLU A 21 13.21 1.16 -11.19
N ASP A 22 13.54 0.32 -12.18
CA ASP A 22 12.61 -0.23 -13.15
C ASP A 22 11.45 -0.97 -12.47
N PHE A 23 11.78 -1.78 -11.45
CA PHE A 23 10.75 -2.48 -10.66
C PHE A 23 9.82 -1.50 -9.93
N LEU A 24 10.38 -0.46 -9.30
CA LEU A 24 9.59 0.50 -8.54
C LEU A 24 8.72 1.38 -9.44
N LEU A 25 9.20 1.72 -10.63
CA LEU A 25 8.46 2.46 -11.65
C LEU A 25 7.32 1.62 -12.24
N ALA A 26 7.56 0.33 -12.50
CA ALA A 26 6.55 -0.57 -13.03
C ALA A 26 5.49 -0.97 -11.99
N TYR A 27 5.82 -0.91 -10.69
CA TYR A 27 4.92 -1.36 -9.64
C TYR A 27 3.88 -0.28 -9.29
N PRO A 28 2.56 -0.61 -9.27
CA PRO A 28 1.49 0.37 -9.07
C PRO A 28 1.73 1.29 -7.88
N SER A 29 1.75 2.61 -8.09
CA SER A 29 2.06 3.62 -7.06
C SER A 29 0.97 3.76 -6.00
N ASN A 30 -0.26 3.36 -6.33
CA ASN A 30 -1.41 3.37 -5.44
C ASN A 30 -1.50 2.15 -4.50
N ARG A 31 -0.43 1.36 -4.38
CA ARG A 31 -0.39 0.18 -3.51
C ARG A 31 0.81 0.20 -2.59
N ALA A 32 0.71 -0.49 -1.46
CA ALA A 32 1.88 -0.79 -0.64
C ALA A 32 2.92 -1.61 -1.44
N LEU A 33 4.20 -1.36 -1.17
CA LEU A 33 5.27 -2.20 -1.71
C LEU A 33 5.19 -3.62 -1.13
N PRO A 34 5.58 -4.63 -1.91
CA PRO A 34 5.76 -5.96 -1.36
C PRO A 34 6.97 -5.98 -0.42
N ASP A 35 7.12 -7.05 0.36
CA ASP A 35 8.27 -7.18 1.27
C ASP A 35 9.63 -7.16 0.55
N LEU A 36 10.70 -6.88 1.30
CA LEU A 36 12.06 -6.77 0.76
C LEU A 36 12.53 -8.06 0.09
N VAL A 37 12.04 -9.22 0.52
CA VAL A 37 12.40 -10.52 -0.08
C VAL A 37 11.82 -10.62 -1.49
N THR A 38 10.55 -10.23 -1.64
CA THR A 38 9.82 -10.21 -2.90
C THR A 38 10.41 -9.18 -3.86
N ILE A 39 10.72 -7.96 -3.39
CA ILE A 39 11.40 -6.94 -4.19
C ILE A 39 12.72 -7.50 -4.72
N ARG A 40 13.55 -8.07 -3.84
CA ARG A 40 14.85 -8.64 -4.21
C ARG A 40 14.73 -9.75 -5.25
N GLN A 41 13.76 -10.65 -5.11
CA GLN A 41 13.54 -11.74 -6.06
C GLN A 41 13.05 -11.21 -7.41
N ARG A 42 12.06 -10.31 -7.42
CA ARG A 42 11.44 -9.80 -8.66
C ARG A 42 12.37 -8.88 -9.44
N ALA A 43 13.10 -8.00 -8.76
CA ALA A 43 14.10 -7.12 -9.36
C ALA A 43 15.48 -7.81 -9.57
N ARG A 44 15.60 -9.10 -9.23
CA ARG A 44 16.83 -9.90 -9.37
C ARG A 44 18.05 -9.20 -8.74
N LEU A 45 17.88 -8.76 -7.49
CA LEU A 45 18.89 -7.99 -6.76
C LEU A 45 19.85 -8.91 -6.00
N PRO A 46 21.15 -8.56 -5.91
CA PRO A 46 22.11 -9.28 -5.09
C PRO A 46 21.67 -9.34 -3.63
N LYS A 47 22.06 -10.41 -2.91
CA LYS A 47 21.56 -10.70 -1.55
C LYS A 47 21.80 -9.56 -0.54
N ARG A 48 22.93 -8.86 -0.66
CA ARG A 48 23.31 -7.78 0.25
C ARG A 48 23.04 -6.38 -0.30
N PHE A 49 22.63 -6.25 -1.55
CA PHE A 49 22.50 -4.96 -2.25
C PHE A 49 21.62 -3.96 -1.48
N LEU A 50 20.41 -4.37 -1.08
CA LEU A 50 19.49 -3.50 -0.34
C LEU A 50 19.99 -3.06 1.05
N ARG A 51 20.94 -3.81 1.63
CA ARG A 51 21.54 -3.49 2.92
C ARG A 51 22.77 -2.61 2.76
N ASP A 52 23.58 -2.87 1.73
CA ASP A 52 24.93 -2.34 1.63
C ASP A 52 25.02 -1.13 0.67
N ASP A 53 24.01 -0.87 -0.18
CA ASP A 53 23.96 0.30 -1.07
C ASP A 53 23.04 1.41 -0.52
N GLU A 54 23.61 2.57 -0.18
CA GLU A 54 22.86 3.71 0.36
C GLU A 54 21.89 4.33 -0.64
N ARG A 55 22.19 4.30 -1.94
CA ARG A 55 21.32 4.84 -3.00
C ARG A 55 20.07 3.98 -3.12
N ALA A 56 20.24 2.66 -3.12
CA ALA A 56 19.13 1.71 -3.10
C ALA A 56 18.24 1.89 -1.87
N GLN A 57 18.84 2.10 -0.69
CA GLN A 57 18.07 2.41 0.51
C GLN A 57 17.29 3.72 0.40
N LYS A 58 17.91 4.78 -0.15
CA LYS A 58 17.26 6.08 -0.33
C LYS A 58 16.05 5.95 -1.27
N ILE A 59 16.23 5.33 -2.43
CA ILE A 59 15.17 5.11 -3.41
C ILE A 59 14.02 4.29 -2.81
N LEU A 60 14.34 3.23 -2.05
CA LEU A 60 13.29 2.47 -1.35
C LEU A 60 12.54 3.32 -0.33
N ARG A 61 13.23 4.16 0.46
CA ARG A 61 12.56 5.04 1.42
C ARG A 61 11.65 6.04 0.73
N GLU A 62 12.08 6.64 -0.37
CA GLU A 62 11.28 7.58 -1.17
C GLU A 62 10.08 6.87 -1.82
N ALA A 63 10.28 5.65 -2.34
CA ALA A 63 9.22 4.82 -2.88
C ALA A 63 8.21 4.38 -1.82
N ILE A 64 8.63 4.14 -0.58
CA ILE A 64 7.72 3.85 0.55
C ILE A 64 6.94 5.11 0.92
N ALA A 65 7.63 6.25 1.08
CA ALA A 65 7.01 7.49 1.53
C ALA A 65 5.94 8.02 0.56
N SER A 66 6.13 7.79 -0.73
CA SER A 66 5.21 8.22 -1.80
C SER A 66 3.97 7.34 -1.96
N ARG A 67 3.84 6.24 -1.21
CA ARG A 67 2.74 5.28 -1.35
C ARG A 67 1.63 5.48 -0.31
N PRO A 68 0.40 5.06 -0.61
CA PRO A 68 -0.66 5.05 0.39
C PRO A 68 -0.29 4.11 1.53
N LEU A 69 -0.73 4.48 2.74
CA LEU A 69 -0.44 3.75 3.97
C LEU A 69 1.06 3.67 4.31
N SER A 70 1.83 4.70 3.97
CA SER A 70 3.26 4.77 4.26
C SER A 70 3.59 4.90 5.76
N SER A 71 2.57 5.10 6.62
CA SER A 71 2.71 5.11 8.07
C SER A 71 1.72 4.19 8.77
N LEU A 72 2.13 3.65 9.93
CA LEU A 72 1.27 2.83 10.79
C LEU A 72 0.01 3.59 11.25
N GLU A 73 0.11 4.90 11.43
CA GLU A 73 -1.03 5.75 11.79
C GLU A 73 -2.09 5.76 10.68
N GLN A 74 -1.66 5.90 9.42
CA GLN A 74 -2.57 5.84 8.27
C GLN A 74 -3.24 4.46 8.17
N VAL A 75 -2.49 3.38 8.35
CA VAL A 75 -3.03 2.01 8.38
C VAL A 75 -4.09 1.87 9.48
N THR A 76 -3.78 2.37 10.68
CA THR A 76 -4.67 2.29 11.84
C THR A 76 -5.95 3.08 11.57
N ARG A 77 -5.83 4.29 11.05
CA ARG A 77 -6.96 5.16 10.69
C ARG A 77 -7.87 4.50 9.66
N VAL A 78 -7.30 3.99 8.57
CA VAL A 78 -8.08 3.31 7.52
C VAL A 78 -8.74 2.04 8.06
N ARG A 79 -8.03 1.27 8.90
CA ARG A 79 -8.59 0.09 9.55
C ARG A 79 -9.80 0.46 10.42
N THR A 80 -9.66 1.45 11.30
CA THR A 80 -10.77 1.92 12.16
C THR A 80 -11.94 2.43 11.33
N GLU A 81 -11.68 3.18 10.25
CA GLU A 81 -12.73 3.65 9.34
C GLU A 81 -13.48 2.47 8.70
N VAL A 82 -12.77 1.46 8.19
CA VAL A 82 -13.38 0.26 7.61
C VAL A 82 -14.18 -0.53 8.65
N GLU A 83 -13.66 -0.69 9.87
CA GLU A 83 -14.36 -1.37 10.97
C GLU A 83 -15.69 -0.66 11.31
N LEU A 84 -15.67 0.66 11.46
CA LEU A 84 -16.86 1.46 11.75
C LEU A 84 -17.88 1.41 10.62
N LEU A 85 -17.44 1.54 9.36
CA LEU A 85 -18.34 1.48 8.19
C LEU A 85 -18.93 0.07 7.98
N THR A 86 -18.18 -0.98 8.33
CA THR A 86 -18.68 -2.36 8.30
C THR A 86 -19.77 -2.55 9.33
N PHE A 87 -19.52 -2.13 10.58
CA PHE A 87 -20.52 -2.16 11.64
C PHE A 87 -21.78 -1.35 11.27
N GLU A 88 -21.61 -0.14 10.73
CA GLU A 88 -22.73 0.68 10.27
C GLU A 88 -23.54 -0.01 9.15
N THR A 89 -22.86 -0.68 8.22
CA THR A 89 -23.52 -1.46 7.16
C THR A 89 -24.37 -2.58 7.74
N GLU A 90 -23.88 -3.29 8.76
CA GLU A 90 -24.62 -4.35 9.45
C GLU A 90 -25.88 -3.80 10.14
N VAL A 91 -25.73 -2.73 10.93
CA VAL A 91 -26.85 -2.09 11.64
C VAL A 91 -27.92 -1.59 10.67
N LEU A 92 -27.52 -0.88 9.61
CA LEU A 92 -28.47 -0.36 8.62
C LEU A 92 -29.15 -1.48 7.83
N SER A 93 -28.42 -2.54 7.50
CA SER A 93 -29.00 -3.71 6.81
C SER A 93 -30.02 -4.43 7.69
N GLN A 94 -29.73 -4.61 8.98
CA GLN A 94 -30.67 -5.16 9.95
C GLN A 94 -31.92 -4.28 10.09
N ARG A 95 -31.75 -2.96 10.16
CA ARG A 95 -32.87 -2.01 10.26
C ARG A 95 -33.76 -2.03 9.01
N LEU A 96 -33.20 -2.22 7.82
CA LEU A 96 -33.98 -2.39 6.58
C LEU A 96 -34.73 -3.73 6.52
N GLN A 97 -34.27 -4.75 7.24
CA GLN A 97 -34.96 -6.04 7.35
C GLN A 97 -36.12 -6.00 8.37
N GLN A 98 -36.18 -4.98 9.22
CA GLN A 98 -37.29 -4.78 10.13
C GLN A 98 -38.50 -4.23 9.36
N ASP A 99 -39.66 -4.82 9.62
CA ASP A 99 -40.93 -4.41 9.01
C ASP A 99 -41.40 -3.09 9.64
N THR A 100 -40.90 -1.96 9.12
CA THR A 100 -41.28 -0.62 9.56
C THR A 100 -42.38 -0.05 8.69
N GLN A 101 -43.43 0.50 9.31
CA GLN A 101 -44.48 1.23 8.60
C GLN A 101 -44.05 2.64 8.19
N ASP A 102 -42.94 3.15 8.75
CA ASP A 102 -42.39 4.47 8.40
C ASP A 102 -41.55 4.38 7.11
N ARG A 103 -42.19 4.71 5.99
CA ARG A 103 -41.55 4.74 4.67
C ARG A 103 -40.43 5.77 4.57
N ASP A 104 -40.51 6.87 5.31
CA ASP A 104 -39.48 7.91 5.29
C ASP A 104 -38.24 7.46 6.07
N GLU A 105 -38.42 6.78 7.19
CA GLU A 105 -37.33 6.12 7.91
C GLU A 105 -36.64 5.09 7.01
N HIS A 106 -37.42 4.21 6.37
CA HIS A 106 -36.88 3.18 5.48
C HIS A 106 -36.05 3.79 4.34
N ARG A 107 -36.56 4.87 3.71
CA ARG A 107 -35.82 5.62 2.67
C ARG A 107 -34.52 6.20 3.20
N ARG A 108 -34.54 6.89 4.34
CA ARG A 108 -33.33 7.48 4.96
C ARG A 108 -32.29 6.41 5.29
N THR A 109 -32.72 5.27 5.82
CA THR A 109 -31.82 4.14 6.13
C THR A 109 -31.19 3.58 4.84
N ALA A 110 -31.96 3.42 3.77
CA ALA A 110 -31.45 2.94 2.48
C ALA A 110 -30.46 3.92 1.83
N GLU A 111 -30.75 5.22 1.86
CA GLU A 111 -29.85 6.27 1.38
C GLU A 111 -28.53 6.28 2.16
N ARG A 112 -28.61 6.19 3.49
CA ARG A 112 -27.41 6.11 4.34
C ARG A 112 -26.59 4.87 4.03
N LEU A 113 -27.22 3.70 3.89
CA LEU A 113 -26.55 2.45 3.53
C LEU A 113 -25.85 2.55 2.18
N HIS A 114 -26.48 3.21 1.19
CA HIS A 114 -25.86 3.47 -0.09
C HIS A 114 -24.62 4.36 0.04
N GLY A 115 -24.69 5.41 0.87
CA GLY A 115 -23.57 6.29 1.19
C GLY A 115 -22.38 5.55 1.82
N VAL A 116 -22.64 4.72 2.84
CA VAL A 116 -21.62 3.90 3.51
C VAL A 116 -20.94 2.94 2.52
N ARG A 117 -21.72 2.23 1.69
CA ARG A 117 -21.20 1.34 0.65
C ARG A 117 -20.41 2.08 -0.42
N ARG A 118 -20.77 3.32 -0.74
CA ARG A 118 -19.97 4.16 -1.64
C ARG A 118 -18.63 4.50 -1.00
N ARG A 119 -18.60 4.94 0.26
CA ARG A 119 -17.35 5.25 0.98
C ARG A 119 -16.41 4.05 1.08
N LEU A 120 -16.93 2.86 1.39
CA LEU A 120 -16.14 1.62 1.39
C LEU A 120 -15.51 1.31 0.02
N ARG A 121 -16.23 1.59 -1.08
CA ARG A 121 -15.70 1.43 -2.45
C ARG A 121 -14.63 2.45 -2.79
N GLU A 122 -14.75 3.69 -2.30
CA GLU A 122 -13.72 4.73 -2.46
C GLU A 122 -12.44 4.32 -1.73
N ILE A 123 -12.52 3.95 -0.44
CA ILE A 123 -11.38 3.43 0.33
C ILE A 123 -10.72 2.26 -0.40
N ARG A 124 -11.50 1.30 -0.92
CA ARG A 124 -10.96 0.16 -1.68
C ARG A 124 -10.23 0.58 -2.98
N ARG A 125 -10.60 1.69 -3.61
CA ARG A 125 -9.92 2.18 -4.82
C ARG A 125 -8.62 2.90 -4.48
N ASP A 126 -8.59 3.54 -3.32
CA ASP A 126 -7.45 4.33 -2.83
C ASP A 126 -6.35 3.44 -2.18
N LEU A 127 -6.64 2.14 -2.00
CA LEU A 127 -5.74 1.09 -1.50
C LEU A 127 -5.21 0.16 -2.63
#